data_AF-A0A6J4MRG2-F1
#
_entry.id   AF-A0A6J4MRG2-F1
#
_cell.length_a   1.000
_cell.length_b   1.000
_cell.length_c   1.000
_cell.angle_alpha   90.00
_cell.angle_beta   90.00
_cell.angle_gamma   90.00
#
_symmetry.space_group_name_H-M   'P 1'
#
loop_
_entity.id
_entity.type
_entity.pdbx_description
1 polymer ?
#
loop_
_entity_poly.entity_id
_entity_poly.type
_entity_poly.pdbx_seq_one_letter_code
_entity_poly.pdbx_strand_id
1 'polypeptide(L)' 'NTAEDRAKLLQYRDLAKDEPNVLFGGRLGTYKYLDMHMAIGSALTMFENKLVPHFADGQGLVSGGVDE' A
#
# COMPACT_ATOMS: atom_id res chain seq x y z
N ASN A 1 -0.51 -10.54 16.64
CA ASN A 1 0.70 -10.78 15.82
C ASN A 1 1.29 -12.15 16.17
N THR A 2 0.48 -13.19 15.97
CA THR A 2 0.91 -14.60 16.04
C THR A 2 1.60 -15.00 14.72
N ALA A 3 2.15 -16.21 14.65
CA ALA A 3 2.65 -16.75 13.39
C ALA A 3 1.53 -16.91 12.35
N GLU A 4 0.33 -17.29 12.81
CA GLU A 4 -0.87 -17.44 11.98
C GLU A 4 -1.31 -16.09 11.39
N ASP A 5 -1.32 -15.02 12.19
CA ASP A 5 -1.62 -13.66 11.71
C ASP A 5 -0.68 -13.26 10.57
N ARG A 6 0.62 -13.56 10.70
CA ARG A 6 1.64 -13.24 9.69
C ARG A 6 1.45 -14.06 8.41
N ALA A 7 1.17 -15.36 8.54
CA ALA A 7 0.89 -16.21 7.39
C ALA A 7 -0.36 -15.74 6.62
N LYS A 8 -1.42 -15.37 7.35
CA LYS A 8 -2.64 -14.81 6.75
C LYS A 8 -2.39 -13.46 6.07
N LEU A 9 -1.58 -12.59 6.69
CA LEU A 9 -1.21 -11.31 6.09
C LEU A 9 -0.45 -11.50 4.76
N LEU A 10 0.44 -12.48 4.66
CA LEU A 10 1.16 -12.76 3.42
C LEU A 10 0.19 -13.18 2.30
N GLN A 11 -0.80 -14.02 2.60
CA GLN A 11 -1.83 -14.39 1.62
C GLN A 11 -2.61 -13.17 1.12
N TYR A 12 -2.99 -12.25 2.01
CA TYR A 12 -3.67 -11.02 1.58
C TYR A 12 -2.77 -10.08 0.78
N ARG A 13 -1.46 -10.05 1.05
CA ARG A 13 -0.52 -9.26 0.25
C ARG A 13 -0.41 -9.79 -1.17
N ASP A 14 -0.37 -11.10 -1.34
CA ASP A 14 -0.34 -11.69 -2.68
C ASP A 14 -1.63 -11.38 -3.44
N LEU A 15 -2.80 -11.48 -2.80
CA LEU A 15 -4.06 -11.04 -3.41
C LEU A 15 -4.10 -9.54 -3.73
N ALA A 16 -3.52 -8.70 -2.88
CA ALA A 16 -3.52 -7.24 -3.07
C ALA A 16 -2.68 -6.80 -4.28
N LYS A 17 -1.61 -7.54 -4.63
CA LYS A 17 -0.78 -7.27 -5.81
C LYS A 17 -1.55 -7.51 -7.12
N ASP A 18 -2.49 -8.45 -7.10
CA ASP A 18 -3.26 -8.86 -8.27
C ASP A 18 -4.50 -7.97 -8.51
N GLU A 19 -4.86 -7.10 -7.57
CA GLU A 19 -6.04 -6.24 -7.67
C GLU A 19 -5.75 -5.00 -8.52
N PRO A 20 -6.29 -4.86 -9.75
CA PRO A 20 -5.87 -3.83 -10.67
C PRO A 20 -6.34 -2.44 -10.24
N ASN A 21 -5.41 -1.49 -10.29
CA ASN A 21 -5.65 -0.07 -9.98
C ASN A 21 -6.05 0.20 -8.52
N VAL A 22 -5.61 -0.65 -7.59
CA VAL A 22 -5.87 -0.48 -6.15
C VAL A 22 -4.57 -0.35 -5.36
N LEU A 23 -4.52 0.66 -4.50
CA LEU A 23 -3.40 0.93 -3.60
C LEU A 23 -3.85 0.83 -2.14
N PHE A 24 -3.21 -0.03 -1.36
CA PHE A 24 -3.51 -0.25 0.04
C PHE A 24 -2.60 0.59 0.94
N GLY A 25 -3.20 1.46 1.75
CA GLY A 25 -2.49 2.43 2.57
C GLY A 25 -2.96 2.54 4.02
N GLY A 26 -2.21 3.32 4.80
CA GLY A 26 -2.51 3.61 6.20
C GLY A 26 -2.44 2.39 7.14
N ARG A 27 -2.86 2.59 8.39
CA ARG A 27 -2.75 1.58 9.47
C ARG A 27 -3.42 0.26 9.12
N LEU A 28 -4.66 0.34 8.60
CA LEU A 28 -5.49 -0.85 8.35
C LEU A 28 -5.14 -1.51 7.01
N GLY A 29 -4.87 -0.73 5.96
CA GLY A 29 -4.51 -1.28 4.65
C GLY A 29 -3.12 -1.93 4.60
N THR A 30 -2.19 -1.51 5.47
CA THR A 30 -0.83 -2.09 5.53
C THR A 30 -0.61 -3.05 6.70
N TYR A 31 -1.60 -3.19 7.59
CA TYR A 31 -1.48 -3.94 8.86
C TYR A 31 -0.25 -3.51 9.68
N LYS A 32 -0.03 -2.19 9.81
CA LYS A 32 1.07 -1.59 10.57
C LYS A 32 0.57 -0.60 11.60
N TYR A 33 1.28 -0.50 12.71
CA TYR A 33 1.08 0.60 13.64
C TYR A 33 1.71 1.87 13.06
N LEU A 34 0.90 2.90 12.84
CA LEU A 34 1.33 4.21 12.35
C LEU A 34 0.73 5.29 13.24
N ASP A 35 1.57 6.18 13.75
CA ASP A 35 1.15 7.46 14.31
C ASP A 35 0.77 8.43 13.19
N MET A 36 0.11 9.52 13.56
CA MET A 36 -0.47 10.48 12.59
C MET A 36 0.55 10.99 11.57
N HIS A 37 1.76 11.37 11.99
CA HIS A 37 2.79 11.88 11.09
C HIS A 37 3.27 10.83 10.09
N MET A 38 3.38 9.56 10.50
CA MET A 38 3.72 8.46 9.59
C MET A 38 2.60 8.20 8.59
N ALA A 39 1.33 8.25 9.04
CA ALA A 39 0.18 8.10 8.15
C ALA A 39 0.14 9.23 7.10
N ILE A 40 0.31 10.49 7.52
CA ILE A 40 0.37 11.65 6.62
C ILE A 40 1.54 11.51 5.65
N GLY A 41 2.74 11.21 6.14
CA GLY A 41 3.92 11.00 5.31
C GLY A 41 3.71 9.90 4.27
N SER A 42 3.18 8.75 4.69
CA SER A 42 2.90 7.62 3.78
C SER A 42 1.90 7.97 2.66
N ALA A 43 0.89 8.79 2.96
CA ALA A 43 -0.09 9.23 1.98
C ALA A 43 0.52 10.20 0.96
N LEU A 44 1.33 11.16 1.42
CA LEU A 44 2.04 12.09 0.54
C LEU A 44 3.03 11.35 -0.37
N THR A 45 3.82 10.43 0.18
CA THR A 45 4.74 9.60 -0.60
C THR A 45 4.02 8.76 -1.66
N MET A 46 2.89 8.14 -1.32
CA MET A 46 2.09 7.37 -2.29
C MET A 46 1.55 8.27 -3.41
N PHE A 47 1.07 9.46 -3.06
CA PHE A 47 0.58 10.43 -4.04
C PHE A 47 1.69 10.87 -5.00
N GLU A 48 2.83 11.30 -4.47
CA GLU A 48 3.96 11.80 -5.26
C GLU A 48 4.61 10.71 -6.14
N ASN A 49 4.75 9.50 -5.62
CA ASN A 49 5.55 8.46 -6.30
C ASN A 49 4.72 7.48 -7.13
N LYS A 50 3.41 7.34 -6.86
CA LYS A 50 2.54 6.38 -7.58
C LYS A 50 1.47 7.09 -8.39
N LEU A 51 0.71 7.99 -7.77
CA LEU A 51 -0.44 8.63 -8.42
C LEU A 51 -0.01 9.71 -9.42
N VAL A 52 0.92 10.60 -9.05
CA VAL A 52 1.38 11.67 -9.95
C VAL A 52 2.00 11.08 -11.24
N PRO A 53 2.93 10.12 -11.21
CA PRO A 53 3.50 9.56 -12.43
C PRO A 53 2.47 8.81 -13.29
N HIS A 54 1.50 8.15 -12.64
CA HIS A 54 0.41 7.48 -13.36
C HIS A 54 -0.45 8.47 -14.14
N PHE A 55 -0.90 9.56 -13.50
CA PHE A 55 -1.81 10.52 -14.12
C PHE A 55 -1.11 11.53 -15.03
N ALA A 56 0.11 11.95 -14.70
CA ALA A 56 0.85 12.96 -15.47
C ALA A 56 1.58 12.35 -16.66
N ASP A 57 2.22 11.18 -16.47
CA ASP A 57 3.13 10.59 -17.44
C ASP A 57 2.58 9.31 -18.09
N GLY A 58 1.38 8.86 -17.69
CA GLY A 58 0.76 7.65 -18.20
C GLY A 58 1.46 6.35 -17.76
N GLN A 59 2.27 6.40 -16.70
CA GLN A 59 2.94 5.22 -16.17
C GLN A 59 1.92 4.20 -15.65
N GLY A 60 2.19 2.90 -15.81
CA GLY A 60 1.32 1.86 -15.28
C GLY A 60 1.23 1.92 -13.76
N LEU A 61 0.01 1.82 -13.21
CA LEU A 61 -0.16 1.79 -11.76
C LEU A 61 0.14 0.38 -11.23
N VAL A 62 1.24 0.24 -10.49
CA VAL A 62 1.56 -1.01 -9.79
C VAL A 62 0.70 -1.09 -8.54
N SER A 63 -0.15 -2.12 -8.50
CA SER A 63 -1.11 -2.34 -7.41
C SER A 63 -0.42 -3.00 -6.21
N GLY A 64 -0.96 -2.80 -5.00
CA GLY A 64 -0.38 -3.32 -3.77
C GLY A 64 -0.25 -2.27 -2.65
N GLY A 65 0.65 -2.51 -1.70
CA GLY A 65 0.81 -1.70 -0.48
C GLY A 65 1.73 -0.47 -0.60
N VAL A 66 1.85 0.32 0.48
CA VAL A 66 2.85 1.40 0.63
C VAL A 66 4.29 0.86 0.64
N ASP A 67 4.47 -0.40 1.05
CA ASP A 67 5.78 -1.01 1.25
C ASP A 67 6.32 -1.79 0.03
N GLU A 68 5.62 -1.70 -1.09
CA GLU A 68 5.91 -2.37 -2.36
C GLU A 68 6.13 -1.34 -3.46
#